data_AF-A0A352WLT9-F1
#
_entry.id   AF-A0A352WLT9-F1
#
_cell.length_a   1.000
_cell.length_b   1.000
_cell.length_c   1.000
_cell.angle_alpha   90.00
_cell.angle_beta   90.00
_cell.angle_gamma   90.00
#
_symmetry.space_group_name_H-M   'P 1'
#
loop_
_entity.id
_entity.type
_entity.pdbx_description
1 polymer ?
#
loop_
_entity_poly.entity_id
_entity_poly.type
_entity_poly.pdbx_seq_one_letter_code
_entity_poly.pdbx_strand_id
1 'polypeptide(L)'
;PRPGTTLEGLAKLRPLNPDGVVTAGNASGINDGAAAVVLMSEEKAKELGVKPMATFVAGALAGVDPSIMGIGPVAATKKVMAKTGLT
;
A
#
# COMPACT_ATOMS: atom_id res chain seq x y z
N PRO A 1 0.61 9.32 13.67
CA PRO A 1 2.06 9.58 13.76
C PRO A 1 2.49 9.73 15.22
N ARG A 2 3.74 9.39 15.57
CA ARG A 2 4.31 9.57 16.92
C ARG A 2 5.61 10.40 16.83
N PRO A 3 5.52 11.74 16.84
CA PRO A 3 6.71 12.60 16.82
C PRO A 3 7.64 12.27 18.00
N GLY A 4 8.97 12.32 17.78
CA GLY A 4 9.95 11.99 18.82
C GLY A 4 10.15 10.49 19.08
N THR A 5 9.72 9.62 18.15
CA THR A 5 10.06 8.18 18.20
C THR A 5 11.58 7.98 18.15
N THR A 6 12.14 7.20 19.07
CA THR A 6 13.56 6.83 19.10
C THR A 6 13.76 5.33 18.98
N LEU A 7 14.96 4.91 18.58
CA LEU A 7 15.32 3.50 18.49
C LEU A 7 15.24 2.81 19.86
N GLU A 8 15.72 3.46 20.91
CA GLU A 8 15.71 2.95 22.29
C GLU A 8 14.28 2.78 22.81
N GLY A 9 13.36 3.67 22.39
CA GLY A 9 11.95 3.56 22.70
C GLY A 9 11.30 2.36 22.02
N LEU A 10 11.59 2.15 20.73
CA LEU A 10 11.06 1.03 19.95
C LEU A 10 11.60 -0.32 20.44
N ALA A 11 12.88 -0.40 20.79
CA ALA A 11 13.54 -1.64 21.25
C ALA A 11 12.98 -2.17 22.58
N LYS A 12 12.36 -1.31 23.39
CA LYS A 12 11.73 -1.69 24.66
C LYS A 12 10.30 -2.23 24.50
N LEU A 13 9.73 -2.16 23.29
CA LEU A 13 8.36 -2.62 23.05
C LEU A 13 8.28 -4.15 23.08
N ARG A 14 7.27 -4.66 23.78
CA ARG A 14 7.03 -6.10 23.86
C ARG A 14 6.55 -6.66 22.51
N PRO A 15 7.04 -7.83 22.07
CA PRO A 15 6.47 -8.55 20.95
C PRO A 15 4.98 -8.88 21.14
N LEU A 16 4.24 -8.94 20.04
CA LEU A 16 2.82 -9.30 20.03
C LEU A 16 2.59 -10.81 20.24
N ASN A 17 3.47 -11.64 19.66
CA ASN A 17 3.45 -13.09 19.79
C ASN A 17 4.66 -13.56 20.61
N PRO A 18 4.55 -14.71 21.32
CA PRO A 18 5.70 -15.37 21.94
C PRO A 18 6.83 -15.57 20.91
N ASP A 19 8.06 -15.23 21.30
CA ASP A 19 9.27 -15.32 20.48
C ASP A 19 9.19 -14.57 19.13
N GLY A 20 8.26 -13.61 19.00
CA GLY A 20 8.06 -12.80 17.81
C GLY A 20 8.93 -11.54 17.76
N VAL A 21 8.96 -10.91 16.58
CA VAL A 21 9.68 -9.65 16.33
C VAL A 21 8.74 -8.47 16.02
N VAL A 22 7.45 -8.73 15.87
CA VAL A 22 6.43 -7.71 15.57
C VAL A 22 5.95 -7.08 16.87
N THR A 23 5.94 -5.75 16.92
CA THR A 23 5.53 -4.94 18.07
C THR A 23 4.51 -3.88 17.62
N ALA A 24 3.82 -3.25 18.56
CA ALA A 24 2.92 -2.13 18.26
C ALA A 24 3.62 -0.90 17.63
N GLY A 25 4.95 -0.83 17.69
CA GLY A 25 5.74 0.27 17.11
C GLY A 25 6.18 0.02 15.67
N ASN A 26 6.22 -1.24 15.22
CA ASN A 26 6.63 -1.61 13.86
C ASN A 26 5.50 -2.20 12.99
N ALA A 27 4.28 -2.27 13.54
CA ALA A 27 3.06 -2.60 12.82
C ALA A 27 2.17 -1.36 12.63
N SER A 28 1.30 -1.38 11.62
CA SER A 28 0.26 -0.37 11.46
C SER A 28 -0.76 -0.42 12.61
N GLY A 29 -1.39 0.71 12.91
CA GLY A 29 -2.44 0.80 13.92
C GLY A 29 -3.79 0.29 13.43
N ILE A 30 -4.77 0.30 14.34
CA ILE A 30 -6.20 0.27 14.02
C ILE A 30 -6.61 1.72 13.75
N ASN A 31 -7.25 1.96 12.61
CA ASN A 31 -7.54 3.30 12.13
C ASN A 31 -8.95 3.37 11.52
N ASP A 32 -9.63 4.49 11.76
CA ASP A 32 -10.88 4.85 11.08
C ASP A 32 -10.58 5.95 10.07
N GLY A 33 -11.07 5.82 8.83
CA GLY A 33 -10.85 6.81 7.77
C GLY A 33 -11.61 6.50 6.50
N ALA A 34 -11.80 7.53 5.66
CA ALA A 34 -12.42 7.43 4.35
C ALA A 34 -11.56 8.14 3.29
N ALA A 35 -11.57 7.61 2.07
CA ALA A 35 -10.93 8.21 0.91
C ALA A 35 -11.80 7.94 -0.33
N ALA A 36 -11.82 8.90 -1.26
CA ALA A 36 -12.52 8.78 -2.53
C ALA A 36 -11.70 9.39 -3.66
N VAL A 37 -11.81 8.80 -4.84
CA VAL A 37 -11.25 9.33 -6.10
C VAL A 37 -12.33 9.30 -7.16
N VAL A 38 -12.37 10.31 -8.02
CA VAL A 38 -13.22 10.31 -9.22
C VAL A 38 -12.37 9.81 -10.37
N LEU A 39 -12.72 8.64 -10.90
CA LEU A 39 -12.10 8.09 -12.10
C LEU A 39 -12.95 8.46 -13.33
N MET A 40 -12.30 8.97 -14.36
CA MET A 40 -12.95 9.42 -15.59
C MET A 40 -12.23 8.84 -16.81
N SER A 41 -12.96 8.71 -17.92
CA SER A 41 -12.31 8.61 -19.21
C SER A 41 -11.63 9.94 -19.55
N GLU A 42 -10.54 9.87 -20.31
CA GLU A 42 -9.83 11.07 -20.76
C GLU A 42 -10.73 11.96 -21.63
N GLU A 43 -11.57 11.36 -22.48
CA GLU A 43 -12.54 12.06 -23.32
C GLU A 43 -13.53 12.88 -22.47
N LYS A 44 -14.12 12.27 -21.44
CA LYS A 44 -15.09 12.97 -20.60
C LYS A 44 -14.43 14.05 -19.75
N ALA A 45 -13.21 13.81 -19.28
CA ALA A 45 -12.44 14.83 -18.58
C ALA A 45 -12.19 16.06 -19.47
N LYS A 46 -11.82 15.85 -20.74
CA LYS A 46 -11.64 16.93 -21.73
C LYS A 46 -12.94 17.68 -22.03
N GLU A 47 -14.03 16.95 -22.28
CA GLU A 47 -15.36 17.52 -22.54
C GLU A 47 -15.81 18.45 -21.40
N LEU A 48 -15.58 18.02 -20.15
CA LEU A 48 -15.94 18.77 -18.95
C LEU A 48 -14.89 19.81 -18.52
N GLY A 49 -13.79 19.97 -19.27
CA GLY A 49 -12.71 20.90 -18.93
C GLY A 49 -11.97 20.58 -17.62
N VAL A 50 -12.05 19.34 -17.14
CA VAL A 50 -11.39 18.89 -15.91
C VAL A 50 -9.95 18.53 -16.22
N LYS A 51 -9.00 19.09 -15.47
CA LYS A 51 -7.58 18.74 -15.56
C LYS A 51 -7.28 17.51 -14.68
N PRO A 52 -6.92 16.34 -15.24
CA PRO A 52 -6.61 15.15 -14.44
C PRO A 52 -5.35 15.34 -13.59
N MET A 53 -5.33 14.73 -12.40
CA MET A 53 -4.15 14.71 -11.51
C MET A 53 -3.12 13.65 -11.92
N ALA A 54 -3.61 12.53 -12.47
CA ALA A 54 -2.81 11.38 -12.89
C ALA A 54 -3.60 10.52 -13.88
N THR A 55 -2.92 9.57 -14.53
CA THR A 55 -3.53 8.55 -15.40
C THR A 55 -3.35 7.17 -14.77
N PHE A 56 -4.42 6.39 -14.68
CA PHE A 56 -4.35 4.98 -14.26
C PHE A 56 -3.89 4.10 -15.44
N VAL A 57 -2.58 3.81 -15.51
CA VAL A 57 -1.98 3.06 -16.63
C VAL A 57 -2.38 1.59 -16.61
N ALA A 58 -2.20 0.90 -15.48
CA ALA A 58 -2.60 -0.48 -15.31
C ALA A 58 -2.66 -0.88 -13.82
N GLY A 59 -3.46 -1.90 -13.54
CA GLY A 59 -3.40 -2.68 -12.30
C GLY A 59 -3.28 -4.18 -12.61
N ALA A 60 -2.75 -4.93 -11.64
CA ALA A 60 -2.70 -6.38 -11.71
C ALA A 60 -2.98 -7.00 -10.33
N LEU A 61 -3.69 -8.14 -10.34
CA LEU A 61 -3.96 -8.95 -9.15
C LEU A 61 -3.11 -10.23 -9.21
N ALA A 62 -2.63 -10.65 -8.04
CA ALA A 62 -1.89 -11.90 -7.83
C ALA A 62 -2.20 -12.47 -6.44
N GLY A 63 -2.22 -13.79 -6.34
CA GLY A 63 -2.34 -14.51 -5.07
C GLY A 63 -1.00 -15.10 -4.63
N VAL A 64 -0.83 -15.26 -3.32
CA VAL A 64 0.29 -15.96 -2.68
C VAL A 64 -0.26 -16.85 -1.56
N ASP A 65 0.58 -17.70 -0.98
CA ASP A 65 0.20 -18.49 0.18
C ASP A 65 -0.25 -17.58 1.34
N PRO A 66 -1.42 -17.84 1.97
CA PRO A 66 -1.95 -17.01 3.05
C PRO A 66 -1.01 -16.85 4.25
N SER A 67 -0.15 -17.85 4.53
CA SER A 67 0.82 -17.80 5.64
C SER A 67 1.90 -16.72 5.47
N ILE A 68 2.10 -16.24 4.24
CA ILE A 68 3.09 -15.20 3.90
C ILE A 68 2.46 -14.03 3.15
N MET A 69 1.17 -13.77 3.34
CA MET A 69 0.37 -12.81 2.56
C MET A 69 1.03 -11.43 2.35
N GLY A 70 1.88 -10.98 3.27
CA GLY A 70 2.62 -9.71 3.17
C GLY A 70 3.52 -9.58 1.93
N ILE A 71 3.88 -10.67 1.26
CA ILE A 71 4.67 -10.65 0.02
C ILE A 71 3.83 -10.51 -1.26
N GLY A 72 2.50 -10.45 -1.17
CA GLY A 72 1.60 -10.27 -2.32
C GLY A 72 2.00 -9.16 -3.31
N PRO A 73 2.47 -7.99 -2.84
CA PRO A 73 2.97 -6.93 -3.71
C PRO A 73 4.12 -7.37 -4.63
N VAL A 74 4.97 -8.33 -4.24
CA VAL A 74 6.06 -8.83 -5.11
C VAL A 74 5.49 -9.46 -6.38
N ALA A 75 4.49 -10.31 -6.24
CA ALA A 75 3.86 -11.00 -7.37
C ALA A 75 3.02 -10.03 -8.22
N ALA A 76 2.22 -9.18 -7.57
CA ALA A 76 1.37 -8.21 -8.26
C ALA A 76 2.19 -7.16 -9.04
N THR A 77 3.27 -6.64 -8.44
CA THR A 77 4.15 -5.66 -9.08
C THR A 77 4.87 -6.26 -10.27
N LYS A 78 5.48 -7.45 -10.15
CA LYS A 78 6.12 -8.12 -11.30
C LYS A 78 5.15 -8.31 -12.46
N LYS A 79 3.90 -8.69 -12.16
CA LYS A 79 2.85 -8.89 -13.17
C LYS A 79 2.43 -7.58 -13.86
N VAL A 80 2.25 -6.49 -13.12
CA VAL A 80 1.89 -5.20 -13.74
C VAL A 80 3.05 -4.64 -14.56
N MET A 81 4.29 -4.75 -14.08
CA MET A 81 5.49 -4.32 -14.81
C MET A 81 5.64 -5.08 -16.13
N ALA A 82 5.49 -6.40 -16.11
CA ALA A 82 5.50 -7.21 -17.34
C ALA A 82 4.38 -6.85 -18.31
N LYS A 83 3.18 -6.49 -17.80
CA LYS A 83 2.03 -6.06 -18.61
C LYS A 83 2.26 -4.70 -19.27
N THR A 84 2.96 -3.78 -18.60
CA THR A 84 3.18 -2.41 -19.08
C THR A 84 4.52 -2.20 -19.77
N GLY A 85 5.45 -3.16 -19.68
CA GLY A 85 6.81 -3.03 -20.20
C GLY A 85 7.68 -2.06 -19.38
N LEU A 86 7.30 -1.77 -18.13
CA LEU A 86 8.05 -0.91 -17.21
C LEU A 86 9.02 -1.76 -16.36
N THR A 87 10.03 -1.10 -15.78
CA THR A 87 11.06 -1.71 -14.92
C THR A 87 11.19 -0.99 -13.59
#